data_AF-A0A380DM90-F1
#
_entry.id   AF-A0A380DM90-F1
#
_cell.length_a   1.000
_cell.length_b   1.000
_cell.length_c   1.000
_cell.angle_alpha   90.00
_cell.angle_beta   90.00
_cell.angle_gamma   90.00
#
_symmetry.space_group_name_H-M   'P 1'
#
loop_
_entity.id
_entity.type
_entity.pdbx_description
1 polymer ?
#
loop_
_entity_poly.entity_id
_entity_poly.type
_entity_poly.pdbx_seq_one_letter_code
_entity_poly.pdbx_strand_id
1 'polypeptide(L)'
;MKSKKYKVLHEVAGKPMVEHVLESVKGSGVDQVVTIVGHGAESVKGHLGERSLYSFQEEQLGTAHAVQMAKSHLEDKEGTTIVVCGDTPLITKENIRNIDCASRGC
;
A
#
# COMPACT_ATOMS: atom_id res chain seq x y z
N MET A 1 -0.66 -6.00 17.70
CA MET A 1 -1.63 -7.12 17.87
C MET A 1 -0.87 -8.28 18.49
N LYS A 2 -1.40 -8.96 19.51
CA LYS A 2 -0.78 -10.17 20.09
C LYS A 2 -1.19 -11.40 19.27
N SER A 3 -0.73 -11.47 18.02
CA SER A 3 -1.11 -12.52 17.06
C SER A 3 0.11 -12.98 16.27
N LYS A 4 0.16 -14.26 15.89
CA LYS A 4 1.17 -14.82 14.98
C LYS A 4 0.92 -14.37 13.52
N LYS A 5 -0.31 -13.97 13.18
CA LYS A 5 -0.66 -13.45 11.86
C LYS A 5 -0.15 -12.01 11.75
N TYR A 6 0.45 -11.63 10.62
CA TYR A 6 0.90 -10.26 10.39
C TYR A 6 -0.29 -9.29 10.42
N LYS A 7 -0.09 -8.07 10.95
CA LYS A 7 -1.16 -7.08 11.19
C LYS A 7 -2.09 -6.95 9.99
N VAL A 8 -1.53 -6.67 8.82
CA VAL A 8 -2.27 -6.39 7.57
C VAL A 8 -2.95 -7.61 6.96
N LEU A 9 -2.60 -8.82 7.39
CA LEU A 9 -3.24 -10.07 6.93
C LEU A 9 -4.43 -10.49 7.82
N HIS A 10 -4.70 -9.79 8.91
CA HIS A 10 -5.93 -10.01 9.65
C HIS A 10 -7.13 -9.62 8.80
N GLU A 11 -8.20 -10.40 8.93
CA GLU A 11 -9.40 -10.25 8.13
C GLU A 11 -10.35 -9.24 8.74
N VAL A 12 -10.95 -8.44 7.87
CA VAL A 12 -12.09 -7.57 8.15
C VAL A 12 -13.16 -7.98 7.14
N ALA A 13 -14.35 -8.34 7.62
CA ALA A 13 -15.43 -8.87 6.78
C ALA A 13 -14.99 -10.05 5.87
N GLY A 14 -14.17 -10.97 6.39
CA GLY A 14 -13.74 -12.18 5.67
C GLY A 14 -12.64 -11.97 4.62
N LYS A 15 -12.07 -10.76 4.52
CA LYS A 15 -10.99 -10.43 3.57
C LYS A 15 -9.84 -9.74 4.31
N PRO A 16 -8.56 -10.07 4.02
CA PRO A 16 -7.41 -9.42 4.66
C PRO A 16 -7.40 -7.90 4.49
N MET A 17 -7.00 -7.14 5.52
CA MET A 17 -6.99 -5.67 5.44
C MET A 17 -6.21 -5.13 4.25
N VAL A 18 -5.04 -5.71 3.96
CA VAL A 18 -4.20 -5.30 2.83
C VAL A 18 -4.90 -5.51 1.48
N GLU A 19 -5.77 -6.51 1.38
CA GLU A 19 -6.52 -6.79 0.16
C GLU A 19 -7.57 -5.70 -0.11
N HIS A 20 -8.30 -5.28 0.93
CA HIS A 20 -9.24 -4.13 0.84
C HIS A 20 -8.51 -2.87 0.38
N VAL A 21 -7.34 -2.59 0.97
CA VAL A 21 -6.53 -1.42 0.60
C VAL A 21 -6.08 -1.51 -0.86
N LEU A 22 -5.55 -2.66 -1.28
CA LEU A 22 -5.09 -2.86 -2.66
C LEU A 22 -6.23 -2.68 -3.67
N GLU A 23 -7.40 -3.23 -3.40
CA GLU A 23 -8.58 -3.08 -4.26
C GLU A 23 -9.03 -1.62 -4.38
N SER A 24 -9.07 -0.88 -3.26
CA SER A 24 -9.41 0.55 -3.26
C SER A 24 -8.38 1.39 -4.04
N VAL A 25 -7.09 1.14 -3.84
CA VAL A 25 -6.01 1.84 -4.54
C VAL A 25 -6.06 1.54 -6.04
N LYS A 26 -6.20 0.28 -6.45
CA LYS A 26 -6.34 -0.05 -7.86
C LYS A 26 -7.61 0.53 -8.48
N GLY A 27 -8.72 0.45 -7.76
CA GLY A 27 -10.01 0.99 -8.18
C GLY A 27 -10.01 2.51 -8.32
N SER A 28 -9.07 3.22 -7.70
CA SER A 28 -8.97 4.68 -7.85
C SER A 28 -8.40 5.10 -9.20
N GLY A 29 -7.73 4.19 -9.93
CA GLY A 29 -7.18 4.45 -11.26
C GLY A 29 -5.71 4.85 -11.27
N VAL A 30 -4.93 4.48 -10.25
CA VAL A 30 -3.47 4.69 -10.26
C VAL A 30 -2.78 3.78 -11.29
N ASP A 31 -1.70 4.29 -11.90
CA ASP A 31 -0.96 3.54 -12.92
C ASP A 31 -0.13 2.39 -12.33
N GLN A 32 0.36 2.56 -11.10
CA GLN A 32 1.23 1.60 -10.43
C GLN A 32 0.98 1.55 -8.92
N VAL A 33 1.11 0.36 -8.34
CA VAL A 33 1.08 0.14 -6.89
C VAL A 33 2.41 -0.46 -6.45
N VAL A 34 3.03 0.15 -5.43
CA VAL A 34 4.23 -0.36 -4.77
C VAL A 34 3.89 -0.64 -3.31
N THR A 35 4.01 -1.90 -2.90
CA THR A 35 3.77 -2.33 -1.52
C THR A 35 5.10 -2.45 -0.80
N ILE A 36 5.28 -1.66 0.27
CA ILE A 36 6.44 -1.78 1.15
C ILE A 36 6.19 -2.89 2.14
N VAL A 37 7.05 -3.90 2.13
CA VAL A 37 6.97 -5.06 3.02
C VAL A 37 8.21 -5.13 3.91
N GLY A 38 8.02 -5.56 5.16
CA GLY A 38 9.12 -5.84 6.08
C GLY A 38 9.06 -7.29 6.55
N HIS A 39 9.20 -7.51 7.86
CA HIS A 39 9.04 -8.83 8.44
C HIS A 39 7.68 -9.47 8.06
N GLY A 40 7.70 -10.68 7.49
CA GLY A 40 6.51 -11.32 6.93
C GLY A 40 6.23 -11.05 5.46
N ALA A 41 7.21 -10.48 4.74
CA ALA A 41 7.10 -10.15 3.32
C ALA A 41 6.57 -11.30 2.47
N GLU A 42 7.02 -12.55 2.69
CA GLU A 42 6.58 -13.70 1.90
C GLU A 42 5.07 -13.95 2.01
N SER A 43 4.48 -13.82 3.21
CA SER A 43 3.04 -14.00 3.40
C SER A 43 2.23 -12.90 2.72
N VAL A 44 2.72 -11.65 2.76
CA VAL A 44 2.06 -10.52 2.09
C VAL A 44 2.19 -10.65 0.57
N LYS A 45 3.39 -10.93 0.07
CA LYS A 45 3.67 -11.16 -1.36
C LYS A 45 2.88 -12.34 -1.90
N GLY A 46 2.81 -13.45 -1.17
CA GLY A 46 2.03 -14.63 -1.55
C GLY A 46 0.54 -14.36 -1.66
N HIS A 47 0.01 -13.42 -0.86
CA HIS A 47 -1.40 -13.02 -0.95
C HIS A 47 -1.67 -12.02 -2.08
N LEU A 48 -0.83 -10.98 -2.20
CA LEU A 48 -1.03 -9.91 -3.18
C LEU A 48 -0.60 -10.32 -4.60
N GLY A 49 0.35 -11.25 -4.73
CA GLY A 49 0.80 -11.78 -6.01
C GLY A 49 1.41 -10.71 -6.93
N GLU A 50 1.16 -10.81 -8.23
CA GLU A 50 1.68 -9.85 -9.23
C GLU A 50 0.89 -8.54 -9.28
N ARG A 51 -0.10 -8.37 -8.39
CA ARG A 51 -0.96 -7.18 -8.40
C ARG A 51 -0.27 -5.94 -7.86
N SER A 52 0.91 -6.07 -7.25
CA SER A 52 1.71 -4.97 -6.74
C SER A 52 3.18 -5.21 -7.09
N LEU A 53 3.94 -4.13 -7.27
CA LEU A 53 5.38 -4.18 -7.11
C LEU A 53 5.72 -4.18 -5.63
N TYR A 54 6.95 -4.59 -5.29
CA TYR A 54 7.37 -4.71 -3.90
C TYR A 54 8.71 -4.04 -3.67
N SER A 55 8.82 -3.39 -2.52
CA SER A 55 10.09 -2.97 -1.93
C SER A 55 10.21 -3.54 -0.53
N PHE A 56 11.42 -3.90 -0.14
CA PHE A 56 11.69 -4.48 1.18
C PHE A 56 12.27 -3.43 2.12
N GLN A 57 11.66 -3.27 3.28
CA GLN A 57 12.19 -2.48 4.38
C GLN A 57 12.77 -3.45 5.42
N GLU A 58 14.09 -3.62 5.41
CA GLU A 58 14.80 -4.50 6.33
C GLU A 58 14.65 -4.01 7.79
N GLU A 59 14.87 -2.73 8.02
CA GLU A 59 14.74 -2.09 9.33
C GLU A 59 13.59 -1.07 9.38
N GLN A 60 12.73 -1.19 10.39
CA GLN A 60 11.56 -0.31 10.57
C GLN A 60 11.94 1.04 11.22
N LEU A 61 12.67 1.87 10.48
CA LEU A 61 13.12 3.20 10.91
C LEU A 61 12.05 4.31 10.72
N GLY A 62 10.79 3.93 10.53
CA GLY A 62 9.65 4.83 10.36
C GLY A 62 9.08 4.87 8.94
N THR A 63 8.00 5.64 8.77
CA THR A 63 7.22 5.72 7.52
C THR A 63 7.96 6.46 6.41
N ALA A 64 8.71 7.52 6.74
CA ALA A 64 9.55 8.20 5.75
C ALA A 64 10.60 7.25 5.16
N HIS A 65 11.25 6.44 6.00
CA HIS A 65 12.16 5.38 5.54
C HIS A 65 11.44 4.34 4.66
N ALA A 66 10.21 3.96 5.02
CA ALA A 66 9.43 3.04 4.21
C ALA A 66 9.16 3.60 2.81
N VAL A 67 8.81 4.89 2.70
CA VAL A 67 8.60 5.56 1.40
C VAL A 67 9.92 5.63 0.62
N GLN A 68 11.06 5.86 1.27
CA GLN A 68 12.37 5.84 0.60
C GLN A 68 12.68 4.49 -0.07
N MET A 69 12.19 3.37 0.47
CA MET A 69 12.38 2.05 -0.16
C MET A 69 11.67 1.94 -1.52
N ALA A 70 10.71 2.81 -1.82
CA ALA A 70 10.06 2.88 -3.14
C ALA A 70 10.87 3.63 -4.20
N LYS A 71 12.01 4.24 -3.84
CA LYS A 71 12.74 5.18 -4.71
C LYS A 71 13.01 4.62 -6.11
N SER A 72 13.53 3.40 -6.22
CA SER A 72 13.84 2.78 -7.52
C SER A 72 12.64 2.54 -8.42
N HIS A 73 11.42 2.56 -7.88
CA HIS A 73 10.17 2.43 -8.65
C HIS A 73 9.58 3.79 -9.07
N LEU A 74 10.08 4.89 -8.50
CA LEU A 74 9.50 6.23 -8.60
C LEU A 74 10.44 7.29 -9.16
N GLU A 75 11.77 7.10 -9.08
CA GLU A 75 12.75 8.18 -9.30
C GLU A 75 12.72 8.82 -10.68
N ASP A 76 12.36 8.07 -11.72
CA ASP A 76 12.28 8.55 -13.11
C ASP A 76 10.84 8.84 -13.57
N LYS A 77 9.88 8.93 -12.63
CA LYS A 77 8.46 9.11 -12.95
C LYS A 77 7.97 10.50 -12.57
N GLU A 78 7.20 11.09 -13.47
CA GLU A 78 6.44 12.32 -13.20
C GLU A 78 5.02 11.99 -12.77
N GLY A 79 4.48 12.75 -11.82
CA GLY A 79 3.09 12.64 -11.38
C GLY A 79 2.92 12.74 -9.87
N THR A 80 1.74 12.33 -9.39
CA THR A 80 1.38 12.36 -7.98
C THR A 80 1.56 10.99 -7.36
N THR A 81 2.34 10.90 -6.28
CA THR A 81 2.43 9.69 -5.46
C THR A 81 1.49 9.81 -4.25
N ILE A 82 0.59 8.84 -4.10
CA ILE A 82 -0.31 8.75 -2.96
C ILE A 82 0.21 7.68 -2.01
N VAL A 83 0.44 8.04 -0.75
CA VAL A 83 0.89 7.11 0.29
C VAL A 83 -0.30 6.70 1.14
N VAL A 84 -0.54 5.38 1.24
CA VAL A 84 -1.64 4.79 2.01
C VAL A 84 -1.10 3.73 2.95
N CYS A 85 -1.67 3.63 4.14
CA CYS A 85 -1.31 2.59 5.12
C CYS A 85 -2.02 1.26 4.80
N GLY A 86 -1.30 0.14 4.83
CA GLY A 86 -1.86 -1.19 4.53
C GLY A 86 -2.83 -1.75 5.58
N ASP A 87 -3.05 -1.04 6.69
CA ASP A 87 -3.92 -1.41 7.81
C ASP A 87 -5.15 -0.50 7.96
N THR A 88 -5.44 0.33 6.95
CA THR A 88 -6.64 1.18 6.88
C THR A 88 -7.64 0.61 5.86
N PRO A 89 -8.30 -0.54 6.12
CA PRO A 89 -9.12 -1.25 5.14
C PRO A 89 -10.38 -0.49 4.68
N LEU A 90 -10.77 0.57 5.39
CA LEU A 90 -11.97 1.35 5.10
C LEU A 90 -11.72 2.52 4.14
N ILE A 91 -10.48 2.74 3.70
CA ILE A 91 -10.21 3.75 2.68
C ILE A 91 -10.85 3.32 1.36
N THR A 92 -11.62 4.22 0.75
CA THR A 92 -12.33 3.95 -0.50
C THR A 92 -11.57 4.51 -1.70
N LYS A 93 -11.85 3.97 -2.89
CA LYS A 93 -11.36 4.54 -4.16
C LYS A 93 -11.80 5.99 -4.35
N GLU A 94 -13.00 6.36 -3.87
CA GLU A 94 -13.52 7.73 -3.90
C GLU A 94 -12.70 8.66 -3.00
N ASN A 95 -12.32 8.22 -1.79
CA ASN A 95 -11.44 9.00 -0.91
C ASN A 95 -10.11 9.30 -1.60
N ILE A 96 -9.50 8.29 -2.22
CA ILE A 96 -8.21 8.41 -2.91
C ILE A 96 -8.31 9.37 -4.10
N ARG A 97 -9.34 9.22 -4.93
CA ARG A 97 -9.60 10.13 -6.06
C ARG A 97 -9.80 11.56 -5.62
N ASN A 98 -10.55 11.79 -4.53
CA ASN A 98 -10.78 13.14 -4.00
C ASN A 98 -9.48 13.78 -3.51
N ILE A 99 -8.59 13.02 -2.86
CA ILE A 99 -7.28 13.52 -2.43
C ILE A 99 -6.40 13.86 -3.64
N ASP A 100 -6.36 13.01 -4.67
CA ASP A 100 -5.62 13.29 -5.90
C ASP A 100 -6.16 14.54 -6.60
N CYS A 101 -7.48 14.63 -6.77
CA CYS A 101 -8.18 15.76 -7.35
C CYS A 101 -7.85 17.08 -6.62
N ALA A 102 -7.94 17.07 -5.28
CA ALA A 102 -7.59 18.22 -4.45
C ALA A 102 -6.11 18.61 -4.54
N SER A 103 -5.19 17.63 -4.66
CA SER A 103 -3.76 17.89 -4.82
C SER A 103 -3.41 18.59 -6.14
N ARG A 104 -4.26 18.43 -7.16
CA ARG A 104 -4.13 19.06 -8.48
C ARG A 104 -4.86 20.41 -8.59
N GLY A 105 -5.57 20.84 -7.53
CA GLY A 105 -6.28 22.12 -7.51
C GLY A 105 -7.60 22.13 -8.27
N CYS A 106 -8.29 20.99 -8.40
CA CYS A 106 -9.68 20.94 -8.88
C CYS A 106 -10.70 21.38 -7.83
#